data_AF-A0A8H3X7C4-F1
#
_entry.id   AF-A0A8H3X7C4-F1
#
_cell.length_a   1.000
_cell.length_b   1.000
_cell.length_c   1.000
_cell.angle_alpha   90.00
_cell.angle_beta   90.00
_cell.angle_gamma   90.00
#
_symmetry.space_group_name_H-M   'P 1'
#
loop_
_entity.id
_entity.type
_entity.pdbx_description
1 polymer ?
#
loop_
_entity_poly.entity_id
_entity_poly.type
_entity_poly.pdbx_seq_one_letter_code
_entity_poly.pdbx_strand_id
1 'polypeptide(L)'
;MVANNFRIFHEHIIQILTITILNFCWALYGTVQAVEVKIELGELSDLSKCVNQSSVVSPPDFLGNDIPCVIVLLMLAFIMSYLSYKLYKQFGWVNYKRIGGDPKMRYIYKKHLIFLMLLKLNLLSMLLFMIPSLSLIILLISNISKLQDKGFLIGFIIYHLAVTVMVLILEILAYRFVATEHRLGMIIFLVLWIAVIVDFVFATVSAFALFAQLKSFWYFGIIILNKNETQEESTPQNPGGLAHIWDDLEFEPSREKKWTIDE
;
A
#
# COMPACT_ATOMS: atom_id res chain seq x y z
N MET A 1 28.13 25.10 -20.06
CA MET A 1 26.76 24.78 -20.54
C MET A 1 26.62 23.34 -21.05
N VAL A 2 27.52 22.83 -21.91
CA VAL A 2 27.46 21.46 -22.48
C VAL A 2 27.56 20.33 -21.43
N ALA A 3 28.35 20.52 -20.36
CA ALA A 3 28.51 19.55 -19.28
C ALA A 3 27.26 19.39 -18.39
N ASN A 4 26.49 20.47 -18.17
CA ASN A 4 25.28 20.42 -17.36
C ASN A 4 24.16 19.67 -18.08
N ASN A 5 23.96 19.95 -19.36
CA ASN A 5 22.96 19.24 -20.18
C ASN A 5 23.24 17.74 -20.21
N PHE A 6 24.52 17.35 -20.26
CA PHE A 6 24.94 15.95 -20.25
C PHE A 6 24.62 15.22 -18.93
N ARG A 7 24.90 15.84 -17.77
CA ARG A 7 24.54 15.28 -16.46
C ARG A 7 23.03 15.05 -16.34
N ILE A 8 22.26 16.03 -16.80
CA ILE A 8 20.79 16.00 -16.84
C ILE A 8 20.29 14.82 -17.69
N PHE A 9 20.82 14.63 -18.91
CA PHE A 9 20.42 13.49 -19.76
C PHE A 9 20.72 12.12 -19.13
N HIS A 10 21.85 11.96 -18.44
CA HIS A 10 22.16 10.69 -17.77
C HIS A 10 21.24 10.35 -16.62
N GLU A 11 20.85 11.37 -15.84
CA GLU A 11 19.90 11.20 -14.76
C GLU A 11 18.53 10.75 -15.30
N HIS A 12 18.05 11.38 -16.37
CA HIS A 12 16.75 11.02 -16.96
C HIS A 12 16.73 9.59 -17.52
N ILE A 13 17.82 9.13 -18.14
CA ILE A 13 17.86 7.76 -18.70
C ILE A 13 17.81 6.71 -17.61
N ILE A 14 18.56 6.87 -16.52
CA ILE A 14 18.53 5.87 -15.44
C ILE A 14 17.18 5.89 -14.72
N GLN A 15 16.53 7.06 -14.59
CA GLN A 15 15.17 7.17 -14.04
C GLN A 15 14.17 6.38 -14.90
N ILE A 16 14.19 6.56 -16.22
CA ILE A 16 13.31 5.83 -17.16
C ILE A 16 13.55 4.32 -17.06
N LEU A 17 14.80 3.89 -16.94
CA LEU A 17 15.15 2.48 -16.76
C LEU A 17 14.56 1.93 -15.46
N THR A 18 14.71 2.66 -14.34
CA THR A 18 14.14 2.26 -13.04
C THR A 18 12.61 2.15 -13.10
N ILE A 19 11.92 3.14 -13.69
CA ILE A 19 10.46 3.13 -13.84
C ILE A 19 10.00 1.93 -14.67
N THR A 20 10.75 1.58 -15.71
CA THR A 20 10.45 0.42 -16.56
C THR A 20 10.49 -0.89 -15.78
N ILE A 21 11.55 -1.10 -14.99
CA ILE A 21 11.70 -2.29 -14.13
C ILE A 21 10.58 -2.31 -13.10
N LEU A 22 10.29 -1.17 -12.47
CA LEU A 22 9.23 -1.06 -11.47
C LEU A 22 7.85 -1.38 -12.05
N ASN A 23 7.51 -0.85 -13.23
CA ASN A 23 6.26 -1.16 -13.92
C ASN A 23 6.12 -2.66 -14.23
N PHE A 24 7.22 -3.33 -14.56
CA PHE A 24 7.21 -4.77 -14.77
C PHE A 24 6.95 -5.53 -13.45
N CYS A 25 7.60 -5.13 -12.35
CA CYS A 25 7.32 -5.69 -11.02
C CYS A 25 5.85 -5.48 -10.60
N TRP A 26 5.28 -4.30 -10.85
CA TRP A 26 3.86 -4.03 -10.59
C TRP A 26 2.91 -4.88 -11.43
N ALA A 27 3.24 -5.14 -12.70
CA ALA A 27 2.42 -6.01 -13.54
C ALA A 27 2.46 -7.47 -13.05
N LEU A 28 3.61 -7.96 -12.60
CA LEU A 28 3.73 -9.28 -11.96
C LEU A 28 2.93 -9.33 -10.66
N TYR A 29 3.05 -8.29 -9.83
CA TYR A 29 2.31 -8.16 -8.58
C TYR A 29 0.79 -8.22 -8.82
N GLY A 30 0.28 -7.43 -9.77
CA GLY A 30 -1.15 -7.46 -10.13
C GLY A 30 -1.62 -8.82 -10.65
N THR A 31 -0.72 -9.58 -11.29
CA THR A 31 -1.03 -10.96 -11.72
C THR A 31 -1.23 -11.89 -10.52
N VAL A 32 -0.35 -11.80 -9.51
CA VAL A 32 -0.49 -12.58 -8.26
C VAL A 32 -1.79 -12.21 -7.56
N GLN A 33 -2.06 -10.90 -7.42
CA GLN A 33 -3.28 -10.41 -6.79
C GLN A 33 -4.55 -10.92 -7.49
N ALA A 34 -4.57 -11.00 -8.82
CA ALA A 34 -5.72 -11.56 -9.55
C ALA A 34 -5.91 -13.07 -9.29
N VAL A 35 -4.82 -13.84 -9.17
CA VAL A 35 -4.92 -15.27 -8.83
C VAL A 35 -5.50 -15.47 -7.44
N GLU A 36 -5.09 -14.66 -6.47
CA GLU A 36 -5.59 -14.74 -5.08
C GLU A 36 -7.10 -14.46 -5.02
N VAL A 37 -7.57 -13.38 -5.64
CA VAL A 37 -9.00 -13.03 -5.66
C VAL A 37 -9.84 -14.17 -6.27
N LYS A 38 -9.35 -14.80 -7.34
CA LYS A 38 -10.05 -15.94 -7.96
C LYS A 38 -10.18 -17.13 -7.02
N ILE A 39 -9.15 -17.44 -6.24
CA ILE A 39 -9.16 -18.55 -5.29
C ILE A 39 -10.21 -18.29 -4.21
N GLU A 40 -10.21 -17.08 -3.63
CA GLU A 40 -11.17 -16.71 -2.57
C GLU A 40 -12.63 -16.68 -3.07
N LEU A 41 -12.88 -16.16 -4.27
CA LEU A 41 -14.21 -16.18 -4.88
C LEU A 41 -14.70 -17.62 -5.15
N GLY A 42 -13.79 -18.53 -5.49
CA GLY A 42 -14.10 -19.95 -5.67
C GLY A 42 -14.66 -20.58 -4.38
N GLU A 43 -14.00 -20.37 -3.25
CA GLU A 43 -14.44 -20.87 -1.95
C GLU A 43 -15.79 -20.28 -1.52
N LEU A 44 -16.02 -18.99 -1.77
CA LEU A 44 -17.28 -18.33 -1.42
C LEU A 44 -18.45 -18.83 -2.27
N SER A 45 -18.22 -19.08 -3.56
CA SER A 45 -19.24 -19.61 -4.47
C SER A 45 -19.69 -21.03 -4.08
N ASP A 46 -18.78 -21.84 -3.55
CA ASP A 46 -19.12 -23.20 -3.11
C ASP A 46 -19.95 -23.19 -1.82
N LEU A 47 -19.65 -22.27 -0.90
CA LEU A 47 -20.42 -22.07 0.32
C LEU A 47 -21.85 -21.55 0.02
N SER A 48 -22.00 -20.68 -0.99
CA SER A 48 -23.31 -20.14 -1.40
C SER A 48 -24.25 -21.21 -1.99
N LYS A 49 -23.73 -22.29 -2.58
CA LYS A 49 -24.55 -23.41 -3.07
C LYS A 49 -25.16 -24.22 -1.93
N CYS A 50 -24.56 -24.19 -0.74
CA CYS A 50 -25.06 -24.87 0.45
C CYS A 50 -26.11 -24.06 1.21
N VAL A 51 -26.24 -22.75 0.94
CA VAL A 51 -27.16 -21.83 1.63
C VAL A 51 -28.24 -21.36 0.65
N ASN A 52 -29.45 -21.90 0.78
CA ASN A 52 -30.64 -21.40 0.07
C ASN A 52 -31.04 -20.03 0.62
N GLN A 53 -30.38 -18.95 0.20
CA GLN A 53 -30.79 -17.59 0.57
C GLN A 53 -30.77 -16.67 -0.64
N SER A 54 -31.96 -16.22 -1.03
CA SER A 54 -32.29 -15.40 -2.21
C SER A 54 -31.75 -13.95 -2.17
N SER A 55 -30.63 -13.70 -1.51
CA SER A 55 -30.06 -12.35 -1.32
C SER A 55 -28.56 -12.28 -1.62
N VAL A 56 -27.98 -13.30 -2.24
CA VAL A 56 -26.58 -13.25 -2.67
C VAL A 56 -26.51 -12.35 -3.90
N VAL A 57 -26.02 -11.13 -3.70
CA VAL A 57 -25.55 -10.24 -4.75
C VAL A 57 -24.65 -11.07 -5.68
N SER A 58 -24.99 -11.12 -6.97
CA SER A 58 -24.20 -11.84 -7.97
C SER A 58 -22.73 -11.48 -7.79
N PRO A 59 -21.82 -12.47 -7.70
CA PRO A 59 -20.41 -12.17 -7.60
C PRO A 59 -20.02 -11.26 -8.78
N PRO A 60 -19.28 -10.17 -8.53
CA PRO A 60 -18.85 -9.28 -9.61
C PRO A 60 -18.15 -10.10 -10.70
N ASP A 61 -18.34 -9.72 -11.96
CA ASP A 61 -17.79 -10.41 -13.13
C ASP A 61 -16.26 -10.30 -13.18
N PHE A 62 -15.59 -11.08 -12.32
CA PHE A 62 -14.14 -11.18 -12.21
C PHE A 62 -13.51 -11.59 -13.55
N LEU A 63 -14.18 -12.49 -14.29
CA LEU A 63 -13.75 -12.91 -15.61
C LEU A 63 -13.89 -11.79 -16.66
N GLY A 64 -14.87 -10.91 -16.50
CA GLY A 64 -15.20 -9.87 -17.48
C GLY A 64 -14.32 -8.62 -17.38
N ASN A 65 -13.93 -8.24 -16.17
CA ASN A 65 -13.22 -6.97 -15.94
C ASN A 65 -11.75 -7.14 -15.54
N ASP A 66 -11.45 -8.06 -14.62
CA ASP A 66 -10.14 -8.10 -13.98
C ASP A 66 -9.08 -8.81 -14.84
N ILE A 67 -9.48 -9.88 -15.54
CA ILE A 67 -8.58 -10.61 -16.45
C ILE A 67 -8.09 -9.73 -17.61
N PRO A 68 -8.98 -9.01 -18.34
CA PRO A 68 -8.54 -8.08 -19.38
C PRO A 68 -7.60 -7.00 -18.85
N CYS A 69 -7.86 -6.46 -17.67
CA CYS A 69 -6.99 -5.44 -17.05
C CYS A 69 -5.57 -5.97 -16.80
N VAL A 70 -5.40 -7.18 -16.26
CA VAL A 70 -4.08 -7.79 -16.05
C VAL A 70 -3.35 -8.02 -17.37
N ILE A 71 -4.05 -8.50 -18.40
CA ILE A 71 -3.47 -8.70 -19.73
C ILE A 71 -2.99 -7.38 -20.33
N VAL A 72 -3.80 -6.32 -20.24
CA VAL A 72 -3.44 -4.98 -20.72
C VAL A 72 -2.25 -4.42 -19.95
N LEU A 73 -2.19 -4.59 -18.63
CA LEU A 73 -1.07 -4.16 -17.79
C LEU A 73 0.24 -4.87 -18.20
N LEU A 74 0.20 -6.18 -18.41
CA LEU A 74 1.36 -6.95 -18.88
C LEU A 74 1.82 -6.48 -20.27
N MET A 75 0.88 -6.31 -21.21
CA MET A 75 1.20 -5.82 -22.55
C MET A 75 1.85 -4.44 -22.53
N LEU A 76 1.30 -3.50 -21.74
CA LEU A 76 1.88 -2.17 -21.55
C LEU A 76 3.28 -2.24 -20.92
N ALA A 77 3.49 -3.11 -19.94
CA ALA A 77 4.80 -3.32 -19.33
C ALA A 77 5.84 -3.84 -20.34
N PHE A 78 5.46 -4.78 -21.22
CA PHE A 78 6.34 -5.26 -22.29
C PHE A 78 6.68 -4.17 -23.31
N ILE A 79 5.69 -3.37 -23.73
CA ILE A 79 5.91 -2.25 -24.66
C ILE A 79 6.87 -1.22 -24.05
N MET A 80 6.64 -0.84 -22.78
CA MET A 80 7.51 0.07 -22.05
C MET A 80 8.93 -0.47 -21.90
N SER A 81 9.07 -1.76 -21.61
CA SER A 81 10.37 -2.45 -21.52
C SER A 81 11.13 -2.41 -22.84
N TYR A 82 10.45 -2.72 -23.95
CA TYR A 82 11.04 -2.66 -25.28
C TYR A 82 11.48 -1.23 -25.66
N LEU A 83 10.63 -0.23 -25.41
CA LEU A 83 10.94 1.16 -25.71
C LEU A 83 12.14 1.65 -24.89
N SER A 84 12.16 1.32 -23.60
CA SER A 84 13.26 1.63 -22.68
C SER A 84 14.58 0.97 -23.10
N TYR A 85 14.54 -0.28 -23.56
CA TYR A 85 15.71 -0.97 -24.10
C TYR A 85 16.29 -0.27 -25.35
N LYS A 86 15.43 0.12 -26.29
CA LYS A 86 15.85 0.86 -27.49
C LYS A 86 16.47 2.21 -27.13
N LEU A 87 15.87 2.91 -26.17
CA LEU A 87 16.37 4.16 -25.60
C LEU A 87 17.77 3.97 -24.99
N TYR A 88 17.91 2.95 -24.14
CA TYR A 88 19.18 2.60 -23.49
C TYR A 88 20.29 2.32 -24.52
N LYS A 89 20.00 1.60 -25.60
CA LYS A 89 20.98 1.30 -26.66
C LYS A 89 21.43 2.56 -27.41
N GLN A 90 20.49 3.43 -27.81
CA GLN A 90 20.79 4.67 -28.54
C GLN A 90 21.64 5.62 -27.70
N PHE A 91 21.25 5.85 -26.45
CA PHE A 91 22.01 6.72 -25.56
C PHE A 91 23.28 6.09 -25.02
N GLY A 92 23.32 4.76 -24.82
CA GLY A 92 24.51 4.04 -24.40
C GLY A 92 25.65 4.16 -25.42
N TRP A 93 25.31 4.10 -26.71
CA TRP A 93 26.24 4.28 -27.82
C TRP A 93 26.73 5.72 -27.96
N VAL A 94 25.83 6.71 -27.86
CA VAL A 94 26.19 8.15 -27.89
C VAL A 94 27.06 8.51 -26.68
N ASN A 95 26.74 7.97 -25.51
CA ASN A 95 27.52 8.13 -24.29
C ASN A 95 28.91 7.51 -24.40
N TYR A 96 29.03 6.35 -25.03
CA TYR A 96 30.30 5.66 -25.24
C TYR A 96 31.29 6.50 -26.07
N LYS A 97 30.82 7.12 -27.16
CA LYS A 97 31.70 7.93 -28.03
C LYS A 97 32.08 9.29 -27.47
N ARG A 98 31.26 9.86 -26.58
CA ARG A 98 31.43 11.26 -26.12
C ARG A 98 32.20 11.41 -24.82
N ILE A 99 32.22 10.41 -23.94
CA ILE A 99 33.05 10.41 -22.71
C ILE A 99 34.47 9.86 -22.99
N GLY A 100 35.12 10.25 -24.08
CA GLY A 100 36.50 9.82 -24.39
C GLY A 100 37.59 10.28 -23.42
N GLY A 101 37.28 10.54 -22.15
CA GLY A 101 38.20 10.96 -21.09
C GLY A 101 37.93 10.21 -19.79
N ASP A 102 38.85 9.30 -19.45
CA ASP A 102 38.95 8.48 -18.23
C ASP A 102 37.76 7.53 -17.86
N PRO A 103 37.93 6.19 -18.03
CA PRO A 103 36.93 5.21 -17.60
C PRO A 103 36.69 5.18 -16.08
N LYS A 104 37.63 5.62 -15.24
CA LYS A 104 37.51 5.57 -13.77
C LYS A 104 36.45 6.54 -13.25
N MET A 105 36.49 7.79 -13.69
CA MET A 105 35.51 8.82 -13.28
C MET A 105 34.09 8.47 -13.74
N ARG A 106 33.96 7.84 -14.91
CA ARG A 106 32.67 7.33 -15.41
C ARG A 106 32.07 6.27 -14.49
N TYR A 107 32.88 5.38 -13.94
CA TYR A 107 32.41 4.32 -13.05
C TYR A 107 31.91 4.87 -11.71
N ILE A 108 32.64 5.83 -11.13
CA ILE A 108 32.26 6.50 -9.88
C ILE A 108 30.93 7.25 -10.07
N TYR A 109 30.79 8.01 -11.16
CA TYR A 109 29.55 8.73 -11.47
C TYR A 109 28.34 7.78 -11.64
N LYS A 110 28.52 6.66 -12.36
CA LYS A 110 27.46 5.66 -12.53
C LYS A 110 27.01 5.07 -11.20
N LYS A 111 27.94 4.73 -10.30
CA LYS A 111 27.63 4.22 -8.97
C LYS A 111 26.82 5.21 -8.15
N HIS A 112 27.24 6.47 -8.13
CA HIS A 112 26.53 7.54 -7.44
C HIS A 112 25.10 7.70 -7.96
N LEU A 113 24.92 7.67 -9.28
CA LEU A 113 23.61 7.81 -9.90
C LEU A 113 22.69 6.61 -9.61
N ILE A 114 23.22 5.38 -9.68
CA ILE A 114 22.48 4.17 -9.30
C ILE A 114 22.10 4.20 -7.82
N PHE A 115 23.00 4.64 -6.95
CA PHE A 115 22.72 4.78 -5.52
C PHE A 115 21.57 5.76 -5.27
N LEU A 116 21.60 6.94 -5.91
CA LEU A 116 20.51 7.92 -5.80
C LEU A 116 19.17 7.38 -6.33
N MET A 117 19.19 6.59 -7.40
CA MET A 117 17.97 5.95 -7.90
C MET A 117 17.44 4.88 -6.95
N LEU A 118 18.31 4.08 -6.35
CA LEU A 118 17.93 3.11 -5.31
C LEU A 118 17.34 3.81 -4.10
N LEU A 119 17.90 4.96 -3.68
CA LEU A 119 17.36 5.73 -2.56
C LEU A 119 15.95 6.30 -2.87
N LYS A 120 15.72 6.79 -4.11
CA LYS A 120 14.38 7.22 -4.55
C LYS A 120 13.38 6.06 -4.60
N LEU A 121 13.82 4.88 -5.07
CA LEU A 121 13.00 3.66 -5.10
C LEU A 121 12.67 3.21 -3.67
N ASN A 122 13.62 3.32 -2.74
CA ASN A 122 13.43 2.96 -1.35
C ASN A 122 12.39 3.86 -0.67
N LEU A 123 12.46 5.18 -0.89
CA LEU A 123 11.44 6.13 -0.41
C LEU A 123 10.04 5.75 -0.90
N LEU A 124 9.92 5.37 -2.18
CA LEU A 124 8.66 4.89 -2.74
C LEU A 124 8.19 3.59 -2.07
N SER A 125 9.10 2.65 -1.85
CA SER A 125 8.80 1.39 -1.16
C SER A 125 8.33 1.62 0.28
N MET A 126 8.97 2.54 1.00
CA MET A 126 8.56 2.92 2.35
C MET A 126 7.15 3.51 2.35
N LEU A 127 6.84 4.41 1.40
CA LEU A 127 5.51 4.99 1.28
C LEU A 127 4.42 3.94 1.05
N LEU A 128 4.69 2.95 0.20
CA LEU A 128 3.77 1.84 -0.06
C LEU A 128 3.55 0.97 1.18
N PHE A 129 4.61 0.77 1.98
CA PHE A 129 4.54 -0.01 3.21
C PHE A 129 3.81 0.72 4.36
N MET A 130 3.66 2.04 4.29
CA MET A 130 2.91 2.81 5.30
C MET A 130 1.43 2.42 5.39
N ILE A 131 0.80 2.07 4.27
CA ILE A 131 -0.64 1.74 4.26
C ILE A 131 -0.89 0.39 4.97
N PRO A 132 -0.19 -0.71 4.62
CA PRO A 132 -0.30 -1.97 5.35
C PRO A 132 0.12 -1.86 6.81
N SER A 133 1.17 -1.09 7.14
CA SER A 133 1.62 -0.95 8.52
C SER A 133 0.58 -0.23 9.39
N LEU A 134 -0.06 0.82 8.88
CA LEU A 134 -1.15 1.49 9.59
C LEU A 134 -2.37 0.57 9.76
N SER A 135 -2.73 -0.19 8.72
CA SER A 135 -3.80 -1.20 8.77
C SER A 135 -3.53 -2.24 9.86
N LEU A 136 -2.30 -2.77 9.93
CA LEU A 136 -1.87 -3.71 10.96
C LEU A 136 -2.03 -3.10 12.36
N ILE A 137 -1.57 -1.86 12.56
CA ILE A 137 -1.67 -1.19 13.86
C ILE A 137 -3.14 -1.05 14.29
N ILE A 138 -4.02 -0.59 13.41
CA ILE A 138 -5.46 -0.45 13.70
C ILE A 138 -6.08 -1.81 14.06
N LEU A 139 -5.76 -2.84 13.30
CA LEU A 139 -6.28 -4.18 13.51
C LEU A 139 -5.79 -4.81 14.82
N LEU A 140 -4.53 -4.54 15.19
CA LEU A 140 -3.93 -5.00 16.43
C LEU A 140 -4.54 -4.29 17.65
N ILE A 141 -4.82 -2.98 17.55
CA ILE A 141 -5.52 -2.21 18.59
C ILE A 141 -6.95 -2.75 18.79
N SER A 142 -7.67 -3.02 17.69
CA SER A 142 -9.05 -3.54 17.75
C SER A 142 -9.14 -4.89 18.45
N ASN A 143 -8.16 -5.77 18.23
CA ASN A 143 -8.15 -7.13 18.80
C ASN A 143 -7.38 -7.25 20.12
N ILE A 144 -6.91 -6.14 20.70
CA ILE A 144 -6.05 -6.15 21.89
C ILE A 144 -6.74 -6.72 23.14
N SER A 145 -8.08 -6.66 23.17
CA SER A 145 -8.89 -7.22 24.26
C SER A 145 -8.90 -8.75 24.27
N LYS A 146 -8.78 -9.38 23.10
CA LYS A 146 -8.83 -10.83 22.88
C LYS A 146 -7.47 -11.52 23.04
N LEU A 147 -6.38 -10.75 23.06
CA LEU A 147 -5.01 -11.25 23.12
C LEU A 147 -4.49 -11.28 24.58
N GLN A 148 -3.85 -12.39 24.96
CA GLN A 148 -3.42 -12.67 26.33
C GLN A 148 -2.23 -11.79 26.79
N ASP A 149 -1.36 -11.38 25.85
CA ASP A 149 -0.12 -10.63 26.14
C ASP A 149 -0.20 -9.14 25.74
N LYS A 150 -1.08 -8.39 26.39
CA LYS A 150 -1.34 -6.97 26.08
C LYS A 150 -0.09 -6.08 26.16
N GLY A 151 0.76 -6.29 27.18
CA GLY A 151 1.94 -5.46 27.40
C GLY A 151 3.00 -5.58 26.29
N PHE A 152 3.21 -6.81 25.80
CA PHE A 152 4.17 -7.07 24.73
C PHE A 152 3.71 -6.43 23.40
N LEU A 153 2.41 -6.55 23.07
CA LEU A 153 1.85 -5.99 21.84
C LEU A 153 1.88 -4.47 21.79
N ILE A 154 1.56 -3.80 22.90
CA ILE A 154 1.65 -2.33 22.98
C ILE A 154 3.10 -1.88 22.80
N GLY A 155 4.06 -2.56 23.44
CA GLY A 155 5.48 -2.29 23.26
C GLY A 155 5.93 -2.46 21.81
N PHE A 156 5.47 -3.51 21.14
CA PHE A 156 5.75 -3.74 19.73
C PHE A 156 5.21 -2.62 18.83
N ILE A 157 3.96 -2.19 19.00
CA ILE A 157 3.36 -1.10 18.21
C ILE A 157 4.20 0.18 18.33
N ILE A 158 4.56 0.55 19.57
CA ILE A 158 5.35 1.76 19.82
C ILE A 158 6.74 1.65 19.19
N TYR A 159 7.38 0.49 19.32
CA TYR A 159 8.68 0.21 18.69
C TYR A 159 8.61 0.32 17.16
N HIS A 160 7.64 -0.36 16.53
CA HIS A 160 7.48 -0.36 15.08
C HIS A 160 7.20 1.05 14.53
N LEU A 161 6.36 1.81 15.22
CA LEU A 161 6.08 3.21 14.87
C LEU A 161 7.35 4.08 14.97
N ALA A 162 8.14 3.90 16.04
CA ALA A 162 9.40 4.62 16.23
C ALA A 162 10.42 4.30 15.14
N VAL A 163 10.57 3.01 14.78
CA VAL A 163 11.45 2.58 13.68
C VAL A 163 10.97 3.16 12.35
N THR A 164 9.67 3.14 12.07
CA THR A 164 9.10 3.71 10.83
C THR A 164 9.43 5.19 10.67
N VAL A 165 9.26 6.00 11.72
CA VAL A 165 9.64 7.42 11.71
C VAL A 165 11.15 7.59 11.56
N MET A 166 11.95 6.75 12.23
CA MET A 166 13.41 6.75 12.11
C MET A 166 13.86 6.49 10.67
N VAL A 167 13.22 5.59 9.92
CA VAL A 167 13.60 5.31 8.53
C VAL A 167 13.45 6.54 7.64
N LEU A 168 12.39 7.34 7.80
CA LEU A 168 12.21 8.58 7.04
C LEU A 168 13.37 9.57 7.29
N ILE A 169 13.81 9.66 8.55
CA ILE A 169 14.97 10.50 8.92
C ILE A 169 16.25 9.93 8.28
N LEU A 170 16.44 8.61 8.31
CA LEU A 170 17.60 7.95 7.71
C LEU A 170 17.68 8.18 6.20
N GLU A 171 16.56 8.19 5.48
CA GLU A 171 16.55 8.48 4.04
C GLU A 171 16.95 9.91 3.71
N ILE A 172 16.42 10.89 4.47
CA ILE A 172 16.82 12.31 4.33
C ILE A 172 18.32 12.46 4.62
N LEU A 173 18.80 11.78 5.66
CA LEU A 173 20.20 11.82 6.06
C LEU A 173 21.10 11.15 5.01
N ALA A 174 20.68 10.02 4.44
CA ALA A 174 21.39 9.34 3.35
C ALA A 174 21.52 10.22 2.12
N TYR A 175 20.45 10.93 1.74
CA TYR A 175 20.51 11.89 0.64
C TYR A 175 21.57 12.96 0.88
N ARG A 176 21.68 13.47 2.12
CA ARG A 176 22.72 14.44 2.51
C ARG A 176 24.12 13.82 2.55
N PHE A 177 24.29 12.61 3.06
CA PHE A 177 25.60 11.95 3.12
C PHE A 177 26.16 11.61 1.74
N VAL A 178 25.29 11.27 0.79
CA VAL A 178 25.68 11.06 -0.61
C VAL A 178 26.13 12.37 -1.27
N ALA A 179 25.45 13.48 -0.99
CA ALA A 179 25.81 14.79 -1.52
C ALA A 179 27.14 15.33 -0.93
N THR A 180 27.48 14.93 0.29
CA THR A 180 28.67 15.39 1.03
C THR A 180 29.85 14.40 0.96
N GLU A 181 29.69 13.28 0.25
CA GLU A 181 30.68 12.18 0.15
C GLU A 181 31.20 11.66 1.52
N HIS A 182 30.39 11.79 2.58
CA HIS A 182 30.81 11.45 3.94
C HIS A 182 30.84 9.94 4.17
N ARG A 183 32.03 9.32 4.05
CA ARG A 183 32.24 7.86 4.10
C ARG A 183 31.72 7.20 5.37
N LEU A 184 31.97 7.82 6.54
CA LEU A 184 31.52 7.28 7.82
C LEU A 184 29.99 7.30 7.93
N GLY A 185 29.35 8.35 7.43
CA GLY A 185 27.89 8.47 7.44
C GLY A 185 27.21 7.38 6.62
N MET A 186 27.79 7.04 5.46
CA MET A 186 27.31 5.94 4.61
C MET A 186 27.44 4.56 5.28
N ILE A 187 28.52 4.32 6.03
CA ILE A 187 28.72 3.06 6.77
C ILE A 187 27.71 2.95 7.92
N ILE A 188 27.56 4.01 8.72
CA ILE A 188 26.59 4.04 9.82
C ILE A 188 25.18 3.81 9.29
N PHE A 189 24.82 4.45 8.18
CA PHE A 189 23.54 4.23 7.49
C PHE A 189 23.33 2.75 7.14
N LEU A 190 24.31 2.10 6.51
CA LEU A 190 24.22 0.67 6.16
C LEU A 190 24.05 -0.24 7.39
N VAL A 191 24.69 0.08 8.51
CA VAL A 191 24.53 -0.68 9.75
C VAL A 191 23.13 -0.49 10.34
N LEU A 192 22.62 0.74 10.37
CA LEU A 192 21.26 1.02 10.88
C LEU A 192 20.17 0.37 10.02
N TRP A 193 20.42 0.15 8.73
CA TRP A 193 19.51 -0.62 7.87
C TRP A 193 19.29 -2.06 8.32
N ILE A 194 20.25 -2.66 9.03
CA ILE A 194 20.06 -4.01 9.58
C ILE A 194 18.93 -4.01 10.62
N ALA A 195 18.82 -2.98 11.45
CA ALA A 195 17.73 -2.85 12.42
C ALA A 195 16.36 -2.69 11.74
N VAL A 196 16.31 -1.95 10.63
CA VAL A 196 15.09 -1.79 9.81
C VAL A 196 14.67 -3.13 9.20
N ILE A 197 15.62 -3.91 8.70
CA ILE A 197 15.33 -5.26 8.15
C ILE A 197 14.76 -6.17 9.24
N VAL A 198 15.30 -6.13 10.45
CA VAL A 198 14.78 -6.92 11.58
C VAL A 198 13.35 -6.52 11.94
N ASP A 199 13.06 -5.22 12.02
CA ASP A 199 11.71 -4.70 12.26
C ASP A 199 10.74 -5.12 11.14
N PHE A 200 11.16 -5.02 9.88
CA PHE A 200 10.35 -5.45 8.73
C PHE A 200 9.98 -6.94 8.79
N VAL A 201 10.93 -7.81 9.13
CA VAL A 201 10.67 -9.25 9.30
C VAL A 201 9.69 -9.48 10.44
N PHE A 202 9.89 -8.82 11.58
CA PHE A 202 9.00 -8.96 12.73
C PHE A 202 7.57 -8.48 12.41
N ALA A 203 7.42 -7.35 11.72
CA ALA A 203 6.13 -6.83 11.27
C ALA A 203 5.43 -7.81 10.32
N THR A 204 6.17 -8.41 9.38
CA THR A 204 5.63 -9.40 8.43
C THR A 204 5.15 -10.67 9.14
N VAL A 205 5.93 -11.20 10.09
CA VAL A 205 5.54 -12.38 10.89
C VAL A 205 4.31 -12.07 11.74
N SER A 206 4.26 -10.88 12.35
CA SER A 206 3.12 -10.44 13.16
C SER A 206 1.85 -10.31 12.33
N ALA A 207 1.96 -9.76 11.11
CA ALA A 207 0.87 -9.72 10.14
C ALA A 207 0.36 -11.13 9.84
N PHE A 208 1.27 -12.04 9.44
CA PHE A 208 0.92 -13.43 9.12
C PHE A 208 0.21 -14.14 10.27
N ALA A 209 0.74 -14.03 11.49
CA ALA A 209 0.15 -14.67 12.67
C ALA A 209 -1.26 -14.16 12.96
N LEU A 210 -1.48 -12.85 12.84
CA LEU A 210 -2.77 -12.23 13.06
C LEU A 210 -3.78 -12.62 11.96
N PHE A 211 -3.35 -12.67 10.70
CA PHE A 211 -4.22 -13.12 9.59
C PHE A 211 -4.59 -14.60 9.69
N ALA A 212 -3.66 -15.46 10.13
CA ALA A 212 -3.96 -16.87 10.40
C ALA A 212 -5.07 -17.03 11.45
N GLN A 213 -5.15 -16.16 12.47
CA GLN A 213 -6.22 -16.18 13.46
C GLN A 213 -7.57 -15.69 12.90
N LEU A 214 -7.54 -14.72 12.00
CA LEU A 214 -8.75 -14.16 11.39
C LEU A 214 -9.33 -15.05 10.28
N LYS A 215 -8.66 -16.15 9.89
CA LYS A 215 -9.01 -16.98 8.72
C LYS A 215 -9.28 -16.13 7.46
N SER A 216 -8.61 -14.99 7.37
CA SER A 216 -8.68 -14.07 6.25
C SER A 216 -7.31 -14.10 5.60
N PHE A 217 -7.23 -14.60 4.37
CA PHE A 217 -5.97 -14.80 3.66
C PHE A 217 -5.48 -13.48 3.05
N TRP A 218 -4.96 -12.60 3.90
CA TRP A 218 -4.52 -11.26 3.49
C TRP A 218 -3.00 -11.19 3.33
N TYR A 219 -2.49 -11.38 2.12
CA TYR A 219 -1.07 -11.09 1.83
C TYR A 219 -0.87 -9.73 1.16
N PHE A 220 -1.87 -9.20 0.44
CA PHE A 220 -1.66 -8.09 -0.49
C PHE A 220 -2.84 -7.12 -0.67
N GLY A 221 -3.48 -6.69 0.42
CA GLY A 221 -4.13 -5.36 0.41
C GLY A 221 -5.64 -5.27 0.20
N ILE A 222 -6.41 -6.37 0.13
CA ILE A 222 -7.89 -6.29 0.05
C ILE A 222 -8.50 -6.45 1.44
N ILE A 223 -8.81 -5.35 2.12
CA ILE A 223 -9.61 -5.41 3.35
C ILE A 223 -11.02 -5.88 2.96
N ILE A 224 -11.28 -7.19 3.01
CA ILE A 224 -12.66 -7.67 3.16
C ILE A 224 -12.99 -7.53 4.64
N LEU A 225 -13.66 -6.44 4.99
CA LEU A 225 -14.34 -6.35 6.27
C LEU A 225 -15.40 -7.45 6.31
N ASN A 226 -15.08 -8.60 6.88
CA ASN A 226 -16.10 -9.50 7.35
C ASN A 226 -15.69 -10.17 8.65
N LYS A 227 -16.22 -9.64 9.76
CA LYS A 227 -16.83 -10.48 10.77
C LYS A 227 -17.87 -9.66 11.54
N ASN A 228 -19.13 -9.98 11.28
CA ASN A 228 -20.27 -9.64 12.12
C ASN A 228 -20.03 -10.13 13.56
N GLU A 229 -19.96 -9.19 14.51
CA GLU A 229 -20.29 -9.44 15.91
C GLU A 229 -21.52 -8.59 16.25
N THR A 230 -22.67 -9.01 15.71
CA THR A 230 -24.00 -8.70 16.27
C THR A 230 -24.80 -10.00 16.30
N GLN A 231 -24.54 -10.82 17.31
CA GLN A 231 -25.44 -11.87 17.77
C GLN A 231 -25.64 -11.67 19.28
N GLU A 232 -26.89 -11.89 19.72
CA GLU A 232 -27.54 -11.59 21.01
C GLU A 232 -28.06 -10.14 21.08
N GLU A 233 -29.35 -9.88 20.85
CA GLU A 233 -30.45 -10.38 21.67
C GLU A 233 -31.69 -10.78 20.84
N SER A 234 -32.07 -12.06 20.93
CA SER A 234 -33.31 -12.61 20.39
C SER A 234 -34.39 -12.56 21.47
N THR A 235 -35.39 -11.70 21.32
CA THR A 235 -36.63 -11.73 22.11
C THR A 235 -37.76 -12.34 21.26
N PRO A 236 -38.53 -13.33 21.76
CA PRO A 236 -39.44 -14.11 20.94
C PRO A 236 -40.67 -13.31 20.48
N GLN A 237 -41.06 -13.51 19.22
CA GLN A 237 -42.32 -13.03 18.66
C GLN A 237 -43.52 -13.59 19.44
N ASN A 238 -44.34 -12.70 20.00
CA ASN A 238 -45.70 -12.98 20.44
C ASN A 238 -46.67 -12.32 19.43
N PRO A 239 -47.63 -13.04 18.83
CA PRO A 239 -48.52 -12.46 17.82
C PRO A 239 -49.68 -11.74 18.53
N GLY A 240 -49.72 -10.41 18.44
CA GLY A 240 -50.87 -9.61 18.84
C GLY A 240 -50.48 -8.26 19.41
N GLY A 241 -50.73 -7.17 18.67
CA GLY A 241 -50.57 -5.81 19.17
C GLY A 241 -50.13 -4.79 18.12
N LEU A 242 -50.88 -4.67 17.01
CA LEU A 242 -50.75 -3.56 16.06
C LEU A 242 -52.06 -2.76 16.01
N ALA A 243 -52.44 -2.20 17.15
CA ALA A 243 -53.45 -1.16 17.27
C ALA A 243 -53.04 -0.31 18.48
N HIS A 244 -52.62 0.94 18.24
CA HIS A 244 -52.25 2.02 19.17
C HIS A 244 -50.85 2.64 18.93
N ILE A 245 -50.53 3.07 17.71
CA ILE A 245 -49.44 4.05 17.46
C ILE A 245 -49.78 4.94 16.25
N TRP A 246 -51.03 5.38 16.10
CA TRP A 246 -51.42 6.31 15.02
C TRP A 246 -52.30 7.50 15.47
N ASP A 247 -52.49 7.72 16.78
CA ASP A 247 -53.39 8.78 17.29
C ASP A 247 -52.68 10.09 17.71
N ASP A 248 -51.35 10.22 17.60
CA ASP A 248 -50.61 11.37 18.15
C ASP A 248 -50.01 12.36 17.12
N LEU A 249 -50.64 12.52 15.94
CA LEU A 249 -50.23 13.53 14.95
C LEU A 249 -51.42 14.39 14.49
N GLU A 250 -52.05 15.09 15.44
CA GLU A 250 -52.91 16.24 15.12
C GLU A 250 -52.10 17.55 15.11
N PHE A 251 -52.36 18.33 14.06
CA PHE A 251 -51.65 19.52 13.60
C PHE A 251 -52.32 20.78 14.18
N GLU A 252 -51.67 21.48 15.12
CA GLU A 252 -52.15 22.77 15.67
C GLU A 252 -51.65 23.97 14.81
N PRO A 253 -52.55 24.85 14.32
CA PRO A 253 -52.16 26.02 13.53
C PRO A 253 -51.79 27.26 14.38
N SER A 254 -50.84 28.01 13.82
CA SER A 254 -50.20 29.26 14.25
C SER A 254 -51.04 30.28 15.07
N ARG A 255 -50.48 30.77 16.19
CA ARG A 255 -50.86 32.05 16.82
C ARG A 255 -49.85 33.17 16.50
N GLU A 256 -50.39 34.27 15.98
CA GLU A 256 -49.74 35.53 15.63
C GLU A 256 -48.97 36.16 16.82
N LYS A 257 -47.77 36.70 16.54
CA LYS A 257 -47.04 37.59 17.46
C LYS A 257 -47.20 39.03 16.97
N LYS A 258 -47.91 39.84 17.75
CA LYS A 258 -48.12 41.27 17.59
C LYS A 258 -46.90 42.03 18.13
N TRP A 259 -46.28 42.87 17.30
CA TRP A 259 -45.15 43.73 17.67
C TRP A 259 -45.67 45.05 18.24
N THR A 260 -45.25 45.41 19.45
CA THR A 260 -45.36 46.75 20.02
C THR A 260 -44.03 47.47 19.82
N ILE A 261 -44.09 48.67 19.23
CA ILE A 261 -42.99 49.64 19.14
C ILE A 261 -43.24 50.68 20.23
N ASP A 262 -42.21 50.97 21.01
CA ASP A 262 -42.21 52.03 22.03
C ASP A 262 -42.06 53.42 21.37
N GLU A 263 -42.77 54.38 21.98
CA GLU A 263 -42.87 55.84 21.74
C GLU A 263 -43.78 56.36 20.60
#